data_AF-A0A8H7PCZ9-F1
#
_entry.id   AF-A0A8H7PCZ9-F1
#
_cell.length_a   1.000
_cell.length_b   1.000
_cell.length_c   1.000
_cell.angle_alpha   90.00
_cell.angle_beta   90.00
_cell.angle_gamma   90.00
#
_symmetry.space_group_name_H-M   'P 1'
#
loop_
_entity.id
_entity.type
_entity.pdbx_description
1 polymer ?
#
loop_
_entity_poly.entity_id
_entity_poly.type
_entity_poly.pdbx_seq_one_letter_code
_entity_poly.pdbx_strand_id
1 'polypeptide(L)'
;MTASLSLKQIFEKSQLLTTHITNPELPPLDRGIDQIEHLSHDLVQNGDEKSAKIDIRAHYFLAKGGVNAQAMARHLDAVKLTATFDLREPVRDTDVDGYLRLEHQRVVAHTVEAGRCEVF
;
A
#
# COMPACT_ATOMS: atom_id res chain seq x y z
N MET A 1 4.95 -3.46 24.04
CA MET A 1 3.95 -2.48 24.50
C MET A 1 3.30 -1.86 23.27
N THR A 2 2.33 -2.54 22.67
CA THR A 2 1.61 -2.03 21.49
C THR A 2 0.75 -0.86 21.95
N ALA A 3 1.15 0.37 21.60
CA ALA A 3 0.35 1.55 21.89
C ALA A 3 -1.04 1.35 21.29
N SER A 4 -2.06 1.27 22.16
CA SER A 4 -3.47 1.24 21.76
C SER A 4 -3.77 2.57 21.07
N LEU A 5 -3.59 2.63 19.75
CA LEU A 5 -4.03 3.77 18.96
C LEU A 5 -5.50 4.03 19.27
N SER A 6 -5.82 5.26 19.66
CA SER A 6 -7.19 5.65 19.95
C SER A 6 -8.04 5.42 18.71
N LEU A 7 -9.26 4.89 18.88
CA LEU A 7 -10.19 4.58 17.78
C LEU A 7 -10.37 5.78 16.83
N LYS A 8 -10.34 7.00 17.37
CA LYS A 8 -10.41 8.25 16.61
C LYS A 8 -9.22 8.43 15.66
N GLN A 9 -8.02 8.08 16.11
CA GLN A 9 -6.80 8.18 15.29
C GLN A 9 -6.79 7.11 14.18
N ILE A 10 -7.38 5.94 14.43
CA ILE A 10 -7.55 4.90 13.40
C ILE A 10 -8.57 5.37 12.36
N PHE A 11 -9.69 5.95 12.80
CA PHE A 11 -10.71 6.50 11.92
C PHE A 11 -10.17 7.62 11.03
N GLU A 12 -9.46 8.59 11.61
CA GLU A 12 -8.85 9.69 10.87
C GLU A 12 -7.84 9.20 9.83
N LYS A 13 -6.99 8.23 10.20
CA LYS A 13 -6.06 7.59 9.27
C LYS A 13 -6.79 6.83 8.15
N SER A 14 -7.86 6.12 8.48
CA SER A 14 -8.69 5.43 7.48
C SER A 14 -9.33 6.42 6.51
N GLN A 15 -9.81 7.56 7.01
CA GLN A 15 -10.38 8.61 6.19
C GLN A 15 -9.34 9.20 5.23
N LEU A 16 -8.14 9.51 5.72
CA LEU A 16 -7.02 10.02 4.91
C LEU A 16 -6.53 9.05 3.83
N LEU A 17 -6.57 7.73 4.11
CA LEU A 17 -6.20 6.72 3.11
C LEU A 17 -7.28 6.56 2.03
N THR A 18 -8.55 6.77 2.38
CA THR A 18 -9.67 6.57 1.46
C THR A 18 -9.92 7.80 0.59
N THR A 19 -9.52 9.01 1.00
CA THR A 19 -9.75 10.26 0.24
C THR A 19 -9.25 10.24 -1.19
N HIS A 20 -8.14 9.53 -1.49
CA HIS A 20 -7.61 9.41 -2.85
C HIS A 20 -8.37 8.39 -3.71
N ILE A 21 -9.16 7.51 -3.10
CA ILE A 21 -9.97 6.47 -3.76
C ILE A 21 -11.40 6.99 -3.97
N THR A 22 -11.88 7.86 -3.08
CA THR A 22 -13.20 8.47 -3.19
C THR A 22 -13.20 9.51 -4.32
N ASN A 23 -13.62 9.09 -5.50
CA ASN A 23 -13.99 10.04 -6.56
C ASN A 23 -15.05 11.02 -6.02
N PRO A 24 -14.87 12.35 -6.18
CA PRO A 24 -15.82 13.34 -5.66
C PRO A 24 -17.22 13.28 -6.30
N GLU A 25 -17.35 12.57 -7.43
CA GLU A 25 -18.61 12.31 -8.15
C GLU A 25 -19.42 11.14 -7.58
N LEU A 26 -18.88 10.39 -6.62
CA LEU A 26 -19.53 9.20 -6.05
C LEU A 26 -19.85 9.42 -4.57
N PRO A 27 -21.04 8.98 -4.10
CA PRO A 27 -21.41 9.13 -2.70
C PRO A 27 -20.44 8.35 -1.79
N PRO A 28 -20.08 8.90 -0.61
CA PRO A 28 -19.20 8.20 0.32
C PRO A 28 -19.88 6.91 0.80
N LEU A 29 -19.14 5.80 0.75
CA LEU A 29 -19.61 4.54 1.30
C LEU A 29 -19.25 4.46 2.78
N ASP A 30 -20.26 4.56 3.65
CA ASP A 30 -20.15 4.15 5.05
C ASP A 30 -20.54 2.68 5.16
N ARG A 31 -19.59 1.81 5.53
CA ARG A 31 -19.83 0.37 5.72
C ARG A 31 -19.63 0.03 7.19
N GLY A 32 -20.63 -0.63 7.79
CA GLY A 32 -20.51 -1.15 9.16
C GLY A 32 -19.49 -2.30 9.27
N ILE A 33 -19.00 -2.56 10.47
CA ILE A 33 -17.99 -3.60 10.74
C ILE A 33 -18.47 -4.98 10.28
N ASP A 34 -19.69 -5.36 10.63
CA ASP A 34 -20.29 -6.64 10.24
C ASP A 34 -20.37 -6.79 8.70
N GLN A 35 -20.61 -5.67 8.01
CA GLN A 35 -20.65 -5.63 6.55
C GLN A 35 -19.25 -5.78 5.94
N ILE A 36 -18.24 -5.17 6.55
CA ILE A 36 -16.83 -5.30 6.13
C ILE A 36 -16.36 -6.74 6.32
N GLU A 37 -16.70 -7.37 7.44
CA GLU A 37 -16.34 -8.76 7.72
C GLU A 37 -16.96 -9.71 6.70
N HIS A 38 -18.26 -9.58 6.43
CA HIS A 38 -18.93 -10.40 5.43
C HIS A 38 -18.31 -10.23 4.03
N LEU A 39 -17.98 -8.99 3.65
CA LEU A 39 -17.35 -8.72 2.35
C LEU A 39 -15.92 -9.25 2.29
N SER A 40 -15.18 -9.16 3.40
CA SER A 40 -13.84 -9.75 3.50
C SER A 40 -13.91 -11.26 3.33
N HIS A 41 -14.82 -11.93 4.03
CA HIS A 41 -15.04 -13.36 3.90
C HIS A 41 -15.46 -13.74 2.47
N ASP A 42 -16.40 -12.99 1.88
CA ASP A 42 -16.85 -13.20 0.50
C ASP A 42 -15.74 -12.97 -0.53
N LEU A 43 -14.84 -12.00 -0.31
CA LEU A 43 -13.69 -11.73 -1.17
C LEU A 43 -12.64 -12.82 -1.05
N VAL A 44 -12.35 -13.32 0.14
CA VAL A 44 -11.43 -14.43 0.34
C VAL A 44 -11.99 -15.70 -0.31
N GLN A 45 -13.30 -15.94 -0.20
CA GLN A 45 -13.94 -17.13 -0.74
C GLN A 45 -14.18 -17.07 -2.25
N ASN A 46 -14.50 -15.89 -2.80
CA ASN A 46 -14.95 -15.74 -4.20
C ASN A 46 -14.08 -14.79 -5.03
N GLY A 47 -12.94 -14.32 -4.51
CA GLY A 47 -12.07 -13.33 -5.14
C GLY A 47 -11.57 -13.77 -6.52
N ASP A 48 -11.27 -15.06 -6.67
CA ASP A 48 -10.84 -15.62 -7.95
C ASP A 48 -12.04 -15.95 -8.88
N GLU A 49 -13.17 -16.40 -8.32
CA GLU A 49 -14.30 -16.89 -9.14
C GLU A 49 -15.18 -15.77 -9.72
N LYS A 50 -15.33 -14.64 -9.03
CA LYS A 50 -16.12 -13.49 -9.53
C LYS A 50 -15.41 -12.71 -10.64
N SER A 51 -14.08 -12.79 -10.71
CA SER A 51 -13.28 -12.26 -11.82
C SER A 51 -13.52 -13.05 -13.12
N ALA A 52 -13.77 -14.35 -13.02
CA ALA A 52 -13.91 -15.24 -14.17
C ALA A 52 -15.29 -15.20 -14.85
N LYS A 53 -16.37 -14.79 -14.15
CA LYS A 53 -17.71 -14.69 -14.74
C LYS A 53 -17.94 -13.33 -15.40
N ILE A 54 -17.39 -13.22 -16.60
CA ILE A 54 -17.65 -12.11 -17.52
C ILE A 54 -19.15 -12.09 -17.87
N ASP A 55 -19.89 -11.12 -17.34
CA ASP A 55 -21.28 -10.87 -17.73
C ASP A 55 -21.32 -10.27 -19.15
N ILE A 56 -21.89 -11.03 -20.08
CA ILE A 56 -22.02 -10.67 -21.50
C ILE A 56 -22.78 -9.35 -21.67
N ARG A 57 -23.74 -9.03 -20.78
CA ARG A 57 -24.49 -7.77 -20.84
C ARG A 57 -23.62 -6.58 -20.46
N ALA A 58 -22.77 -6.75 -19.44
CA ALA A 58 -21.81 -5.73 -19.03
C ALA A 58 -20.79 -5.46 -20.15
N HIS A 59 -20.30 -6.51 -20.81
CA HIS A 59 -19.42 -6.36 -21.98
C HIS A 59 -20.08 -5.62 -23.14
N TYR A 60 -21.33 -5.94 -23.47
CA TYR A 60 -22.04 -5.25 -24.53
C TYR A 60 -22.27 -3.77 -24.19
N PHE A 61 -22.60 -3.46 -22.94
CA PHE A 61 -22.78 -2.08 -22.48
C PHE A 61 -21.48 -1.27 -22.55
N LEU A 62 -20.36 -1.85 -22.12
CA LEU A 62 -19.04 -1.22 -22.18
C LEU A 62 -18.60 -0.98 -23.63
N ALA A 63 -18.80 -1.96 -24.52
CA ALA A 63 -18.50 -1.83 -25.94
C ALA A 63 -19.33 -0.72 -26.60
N LYS A 64 -20.61 -0.59 -26.23
CA LYS A 64 -21.47 0.52 -26.68
C LYS A 64 -20.95 1.89 -26.21
N GLY A 65 -20.30 1.95 -25.05
CA GLY A 65 -19.59 3.12 -24.55
C GLY A 65 -18.19 3.34 -25.15
N GLY A 66 -17.76 2.52 -26.11
CA GLY A 66 -16.43 2.58 -26.73
C GLY A 66 -15.32 1.90 -25.92
N VAL A 67 -15.64 1.21 -24.83
CA VAL A 67 -14.67 0.55 -23.94
C VAL A 67 -14.58 -0.93 -24.28
N ASN A 68 -13.42 -1.36 -24.79
CA ASN A 68 -13.15 -2.78 -25.05
C ASN A 68 -12.59 -3.47 -23.79
N ALA A 69 -13.50 -3.96 -22.96
CA ALA A 69 -13.17 -4.66 -21.72
C ALA A 69 -12.28 -5.90 -21.93
N GLN A 70 -12.44 -6.61 -23.06
CA GLN A 70 -11.62 -7.79 -23.38
C GLN A 70 -10.17 -7.42 -23.68
N ALA A 71 -9.94 -6.31 -24.40
CA ALA A 71 -8.59 -5.81 -24.65
C ALA A 71 -7.94 -5.31 -23.36
N MET A 72 -8.69 -4.58 -22.52
CA MET A 72 -8.21 -4.10 -21.23
C MET A 72 -7.91 -5.23 -20.24
N ALA A 73 -8.73 -6.29 -20.19
CA ALA A 73 -8.47 -7.47 -19.38
C ALA A 73 -7.15 -8.15 -19.80
N ARG A 74 -6.92 -8.32 -21.11
CA ARG A 74 -5.64 -8.85 -21.62
C ARG A 74 -4.45 -7.97 -21.26
N HIS A 75 -4.62 -6.65 -21.27
CA HIS A 75 -3.57 -5.73 -20.82
C HIS A 75 -3.33 -5.82 -19.31
N LEU A 76 -4.37 -5.99 -18.49
CA LEU A 76 -4.24 -6.23 -17.05
C LEU A 76 -3.59 -7.57 -16.73
N ASP A 77 -3.94 -8.65 -17.45
CA ASP A 77 -3.30 -9.95 -17.29
C ASP A 77 -1.81 -9.93 -17.68
N ALA A 78 -1.47 -9.14 -18.71
CA ALA A 78 -0.09 -8.90 -19.12
C ALA A 78 0.67 -8.00 -18.12
N VAL A 79 -0.03 -7.06 -17.47
CA VAL A 79 0.47 -6.30 -16.32
C VAL A 79 0.36 -7.19 -15.09
N LYS A 80 1.21 -8.21 -15.04
CA LYS A 80 1.45 -9.03 -13.86
C LYS A 80 1.73 -8.11 -12.66
N LEU A 81 0.74 -7.94 -11.80
CA LEU A 81 0.82 -7.35 -10.45
C LEU A 81 1.80 -8.09 -9.51
N THR A 82 2.49 -9.11 -10.02
CA THR A 82 3.56 -9.85 -9.36
C THR A 82 4.66 -8.92 -8.82
N ALA A 83 4.94 -7.80 -9.49
CA ALA A 83 5.94 -6.84 -9.00
C ALA A 83 5.41 -5.87 -7.92
N THR A 84 4.08 -5.73 -7.76
CA THR A 84 3.49 -4.78 -6.80
C THR A 84 3.33 -5.40 -5.41
N PHE A 85 3.28 -6.73 -5.33
CA PHE A 85 3.18 -7.49 -4.09
C PHE A 85 4.33 -8.49 -3.92
N ASP A 86 5.52 -8.20 -4.45
CA ASP A 86 6.71 -8.72 -3.78
C ASP A 86 6.66 -8.13 -2.37
N LEU A 87 6.19 -8.94 -1.40
CA LEU A 87 6.41 -8.68 0.02
C LEU A 87 7.92 -8.58 0.15
N ARG A 88 8.44 -7.36 0.04
CA ARG A 88 9.82 -7.04 0.37
C ARG A 88 9.96 -7.55 1.80
N GLU A 89 10.64 -8.67 1.97
CA GLU A 89 10.87 -9.24 3.28
C GLU A 89 11.35 -8.08 4.17
N PRO A 90 10.82 -7.93 5.40
CA PRO A 90 11.33 -6.91 6.30
C PRO A 90 12.83 -7.10 6.34
N VAL A 91 13.59 -6.04 5.98
CA VAL A 91 15.06 -6.07 5.95
C VAL A 91 15.50 -6.63 7.29
N ARG A 92 15.88 -7.91 7.31
CA ARG A 92 16.29 -8.60 8.52
C ARG A 92 17.65 -8.04 8.86
N ASP A 93 17.73 -7.52 10.08
CA ASP A 93 18.95 -7.13 10.76
C ASP A 93 19.75 -6.04 10.04
N THR A 94 19.28 -4.80 10.15
CA THR A 94 20.19 -3.66 10.15
C THR A 94 21.19 -3.89 11.30
N ASP A 95 22.48 -4.06 11.02
CA ASP A 95 23.54 -4.18 12.03
C ASP A 95 23.67 -2.85 12.79
N VAL A 96 22.82 -2.67 13.80
CA VAL A 96 22.77 -1.46 14.63
C VAL A 96 24.10 -1.24 15.34
N ASP A 97 24.75 -2.33 15.76
CA ASP A 97 26.04 -2.26 16.45
C ASP A 97 27.16 -1.80 15.49
N GLY A 98 27.16 -2.28 14.25
CA GLY A 98 28.05 -1.83 13.19
C GLY A 98 27.83 -0.36 12.84
N TYR A 99 26.58 0.07 12.74
CA TYR A 99 26.22 1.48 12.50
C TYR A 99 26.70 2.39 13.64
N LEU A 100 26.47 2.01 14.90
CA LEU A 100 26.90 2.81 16.06
C LEU A 100 28.42 2.92 16.16
N ARG A 101 29.17 1.85 15.85
CA ARG A 101 30.64 1.88 15.80
C ARG A 101 31.15 2.80 14.70
N LEU A 102 30.55 2.72 13.51
CA LEU A 102 30.93 3.56 12.38
C LEU A 102 30.65 5.04 12.67
N GLU A 103 29.49 5.37 13.21
CA GLU A 103 29.15 6.75 13.58
C GLU A 103 30.06 7.27 14.69
N HIS A 104 30.39 6.45 15.69
CA HIS A 104 31.36 6.84 16.72
C HIS A 104 32.73 7.18 16.10
N GLN A 105 33.24 6.32 15.20
CA GLN A 105 34.51 6.55 14.52
C GLN A 105 34.46 7.83 13.66
N ARG A 106 33.34 8.06 12.96
CA ARG A 106 33.13 9.27 12.14
C ARG A 106 33.12 10.54 12.99
N VAL A 107 32.45 10.52 14.14
CA VAL A 107 32.44 11.66 15.07
C VAL A 107 33.84 11.94 15.59
N VAL A 108 34.58 10.92 16.02
CA VAL A 108 35.98 11.10 16.48
C VAL A 108 36.84 11.70 15.38
N ALA A 109 36.79 11.17 14.15
CA ALA A 109 37.53 11.70 13.02
C ALA A 109 37.18 13.18 12.75
N HIS A 110 35.88 13.51 12.74
CA HIS A 110 35.43 14.89 12.55
C HIS A 110 35.89 15.82 13.66
N THR A 111 35.90 15.39 14.93
CA THR A 111 36.40 16.22 16.04
C THR A 111 37.91 16.49 15.95
N VAL A 112 38.69 15.51 15.48
CA VAL A 112 40.13 15.69 15.25
C VAL A 112 40.38 16.64 14.09
N GLU A 113 39.63 16.49 13.00
CA GLU A 113 39.71 17.40 11.85
C GLU A 113 39.27 18.83 12.21
N ALA A 114 38.19 19.00 12.97
CA ALA A 114 37.74 20.29 13.46
C ALA A 114 38.79 20.96 14.36
N GLY A 115 39.36 20.23 15.33
CA GLY A 115 40.43 20.74 16.18
C GLY A 115 41.72 21.08 15.41
N ARG A 116 41.95 20.45 14.25
CA ARG A 116 43.06 20.80 13.35
C ARG A 116 42.79 22.09 12.55
N CYS A 117 41.54 22.37 12.22
CA CYS A 117 41.14 23.58 11.50
C CYS A 117 41.06 24.82 12.41
N GLU A 118 40.80 24.66 13.71
CA GLU A 118 40.74 25.78 14.69
C GLU A 118 42.10 26.33 15.12
N VAL A 119 43.20 25.63 14.82
CA VAL A 119 44.59 26.02 15.21
C VAL A 119 45.30 26.84 14.11
N PHE A 120 44.57 27.28 13.07
CA PHE A 120 45.04 28.24 12.06
C PHE A 120 44.27 29.56 12.11
#